data_AF-A0A6M6BH44-F1
#
_entry.id   AF-A0A6M6BH44-F1
#
_cell.length_a   1.000
_cell.length_b   1.000
_cell.length_c   1.000
_cell.angle_alpha   90.00
_cell.angle_beta   90.00
_cell.angle_gamma   90.00
#
_symmetry.space_group_name_H-M   'P 1'
#
loop_
_entity.id
_entity.type
_entity.pdbx_description
1 polymer ?
#
loop_
_entity_poly.entity_id
_entity_poly.type
_entity_poly.pdbx_seq_one_letter_code
_entity_poly.pdbx_strand_id
1 'polypeptide(L)'
;MAISTGATYTNPIWNDDFPDPTIIQAQDGLYYAYGTQTKRAGVIINLQIARSADLVHWNYLGEGLPGKPTWASKTQKIWAPHVSEHHGRYYLYYSAKPNTKRGLCLAVALAESPAGPFTDIGEPLQCGPGFLNIDPMAFDDPSTGKKLLYWGSGFGPLMVRELADDRISFRPGSKTRKLIQPAGAGDPKRYDQLVEGSWVVLRNGWYYLFYSGNNCCGDDAHYGVLVARSRSATGPFETLAEATDDPYRMLLEGNTYWLAPGHNCIITDAAGTDWLAYHAIDPQQPKFDAIDADQGYSRRVMLLDQLEYVDGWPRLVTGGTPSFKPQPAPAVQQ
;
A
#
# COMPACT_ATOMS: atom_id res chain seq x y z
N MET A 1 -9.79 -29.32 -3.49
CA MET A 1 -9.74 -28.74 -2.13
C MET A 1 -11.06 -28.04 -1.89
N ALA A 2 -11.58 -28.07 -0.67
CA ALA A 2 -12.85 -27.44 -0.33
C ALA A 2 -12.62 -25.96 -0.01
N ILE A 3 -13.52 -25.09 -0.46
CA ILE A 3 -13.53 -23.67 -0.08
C ILE A 3 -14.53 -23.52 1.07
N SER A 4 -14.10 -22.95 2.18
CA SER A 4 -14.99 -22.64 3.30
C SER A 4 -15.62 -21.25 3.10
N THR A 5 -16.95 -21.18 3.15
CA THR A 5 -17.71 -19.92 3.13
C THR A 5 -18.67 -19.88 4.33
N GLY A 6 -18.90 -18.69 4.92
CA GLY A 6 -19.90 -18.50 5.98
C GLY A 6 -19.37 -18.08 7.36
N ALA A 7 -18.07 -17.90 7.54
CA ALA A 7 -17.53 -17.17 8.69
C ALA A 7 -17.79 -15.66 8.54
N THR A 8 -17.75 -14.92 9.64
CA THR A 8 -17.87 -13.46 9.65
C THR A 8 -16.69 -12.83 10.38
N TYR A 9 -16.33 -11.60 10.01
CA TYR A 9 -15.36 -10.77 10.72
C TYR A 9 -15.92 -9.36 10.97
N THR A 10 -15.26 -8.61 11.85
CA THR A 10 -15.55 -7.19 12.06
C THR A 10 -14.22 -6.44 12.08
N ASN A 11 -14.13 -5.33 11.36
CA ASN A 11 -12.95 -4.47 11.40
C ASN A 11 -12.69 -3.90 12.81
N PRO A 12 -11.41 -3.69 13.17
CA PRO A 12 -10.21 -3.86 12.34
C PRO A 12 -9.71 -5.32 12.37
N ILE A 13 -9.13 -5.79 11.26
CA ILE A 13 -8.48 -7.13 11.20
C ILE A 13 -7.12 -7.15 11.92
N TRP A 14 -6.56 -5.98 12.23
CA TRP A 14 -5.42 -5.83 13.12
C TRP A 14 -5.56 -4.57 13.96
N ASN A 15 -5.77 -4.73 15.27
CA ASN A 15 -5.96 -3.61 16.19
C ASN A 15 -4.63 -3.20 16.86
N ASP A 16 -3.62 -2.85 16.07
CA ASP A 16 -2.44 -2.11 16.50
C ASP A 16 -1.92 -1.26 15.34
N ASP A 17 -0.93 -0.40 15.60
CA ASP A 17 -0.31 0.43 14.56
C ASP A 17 0.32 -0.44 13.46
N PHE A 18 -0.28 -0.41 12.26
CA PHE A 18 0.15 -1.13 11.07
C PHE A 18 -0.17 -0.31 9.82
N PRO A 19 0.58 0.77 9.60
CA PRO A 19 0.30 1.63 8.47
C PRO A 19 0.84 1.07 7.16
N ASP A 20 0.25 1.56 6.08
CA ASP A 20 0.66 1.31 4.70
C ASP A 20 0.75 -0.20 4.36
N PRO A 21 -0.33 -0.98 4.62
CA PRO A 21 -0.27 -2.44 4.54
C PRO A 21 -0.11 -2.94 3.10
N THR A 22 0.90 -3.77 2.88
CA THR A 22 0.96 -4.68 1.73
C THR A 22 0.66 -6.09 2.18
N ILE A 23 -0.26 -6.78 1.50
CA ILE A 23 -0.55 -8.20 1.71
C ILE A 23 -0.19 -8.99 0.46
N ILE A 24 0.55 -10.09 0.63
CA ILE A 24 0.77 -11.10 -0.41
C ILE A 24 0.29 -12.47 0.07
N GLN A 25 -0.09 -13.33 -0.87
CA GLN A 25 -0.13 -14.77 -0.62
C GLN A 25 1.22 -15.37 -1.01
N ALA A 26 1.87 -16.05 -0.09
CA ALA A 26 3.15 -16.72 -0.35
C ALA A 26 2.95 -18.14 -0.87
N GLN A 27 4.04 -18.75 -1.36
CA GLN A 27 4.01 -20.10 -1.94
C GLN A 27 3.64 -21.21 -0.95
N ASP A 28 3.75 -20.95 0.36
CA ASP A 28 3.31 -21.86 1.41
C ASP A 28 1.78 -21.83 1.64
N GLY A 29 1.05 -21.02 0.87
CA GLY A 29 -0.40 -20.87 0.93
C GLY A 29 -0.89 -19.87 1.99
N LEU A 30 0.01 -19.32 2.81
CA LEU A 30 -0.32 -18.34 3.85
C LEU A 30 -0.24 -16.91 3.31
N TYR A 31 -0.94 -16.01 4.00
CA TYR A 31 -0.90 -14.58 3.73
C TYR A 31 0.11 -13.90 4.64
N TYR A 32 0.86 -12.95 4.08
CA TYR A 32 1.84 -12.15 4.79
C TYR A 32 1.55 -10.67 4.59
N ALA A 33 1.44 -9.94 5.69
CA ALA A 33 1.25 -8.49 5.71
C ALA A 33 2.57 -7.82 6.10
N TYR A 34 2.88 -6.71 5.43
CA TYR A 34 4.05 -5.86 5.66
C TYR A 34 3.57 -4.44 5.94
N GLY A 35 4.15 -3.79 6.95
CA GLY A 35 3.74 -2.45 7.37
C GLY A 35 4.91 -1.53 7.65
N THR A 36 4.63 -0.23 7.59
CA THR A 36 5.57 0.87 7.86
C THR A 36 6.22 0.74 9.24
N GLN A 37 7.46 1.22 9.34
CA GLN A 37 8.23 1.25 10.58
C GLN A 37 7.41 1.80 11.76
N THR A 38 7.49 1.12 12.91
CA THR A 38 6.77 1.50 14.13
C THR A 38 7.63 1.29 15.38
N LYS A 39 7.08 1.59 16.56
CA LYS A 39 7.62 1.20 17.86
C LYS A 39 6.60 0.35 18.59
N ARG A 40 7.03 -0.84 19.03
CA ARG A 40 6.19 -1.79 19.74
C ARG A 40 6.89 -2.28 20.99
N ALA A 41 6.22 -2.14 22.14
CA ALA A 41 6.79 -2.49 23.46
C ALA A 41 8.19 -1.88 23.70
N GLY A 42 8.40 -0.63 23.29
CA GLY A 42 9.68 0.08 23.43
C GLY A 42 10.76 -0.31 22.42
N VAL A 43 10.48 -1.22 21.49
CA VAL A 43 11.42 -1.66 20.44
C VAL A 43 11.02 -1.05 19.10
N ILE A 44 12.00 -0.46 18.40
CA ILE A 44 11.81 0.03 17.02
C ILE A 44 11.79 -1.17 16.08
N ILE A 45 10.77 -1.23 15.24
CA ILE A 45 10.58 -2.25 14.20
C ILE A 45 10.63 -1.56 12.84
N ASN A 46 11.70 -1.75 12.08
CA ASN A 46 11.97 -1.13 10.78
C ASN A 46 11.00 -1.59 9.69
N LEU A 47 10.64 -2.87 9.70
CA LEU A 47 9.62 -3.45 8.83
C LEU A 47 8.73 -4.36 9.65
N GLN A 48 7.44 -4.04 9.74
CA GLN A 48 6.50 -4.90 10.43
C GLN A 48 6.13 -6.09 9.54
N ILE A 49 6.09 -7.30 10.12
CA ILE A 49 5.56 -8.49 9.45
C ILE A 49 4.48 -9.15 10.31
N ALA A 50 3.36 -9.50 9.69
CA ALA A 50 2.35 -10.39 10.24
C ALA A 50 1.96 -11.49 9.24
N ARG A 51 1.40 -12.59 9.74
CA ARG A 51 0.98 -13.74 8.94
C ARG A 51 -0.41 -14.21 9.29
N SER A 52 -1.20 -14.58 8.29
CA SER A 52 -2.56 -15.09 8.45
C SER A 52 -2.80 -16.30 7.54
N ALA A 53 -3.72 -17.17 7.95
CA ALA A 53 -4.24 -18.24 7.09
C ALA A 53 -5.55 -17.82 6.38
N ASP A 54 -6.18 -16.71 6.83
CA ASP A 54 -7.56 -16.39 6.46
C ASP A 54 -7.84 -14.90 6.19
N LEU A 55 -6.79 -14.07 6.13
CA LEU A 55 -6.84 -12.61 5.97
C LEU A 55 -7.51 -11.85 7.13
N VAL A 56 -8.06 -12.53 8.13
CA VAL A 56 -8.80 -11.93 9.25
C VAL A 56 -8.02 -12.03 10.54
N HIS A 57 -7.46 -13.21 10.84
CA HIS A 57 -6.72 -13.47 12.07
C HIS A 57 -5.23 -13.45 11.80
N TRP A 58 -4.54 -12.48 12.38
CA TRP A 58 -3.13 -12.20 12.10
C TRP A 58 -2.24 -12.53 13.30
N ASN A 59 -1.15 -13.25 13.04
CA ASN A 59 -0.07 -13.50 13.97
C ASN A 59 1.11 -12.59 13.64
N TYR A 60 1.52 -11.74 14.57
CA TYR A 60 2.68 -10.87 14.38
C TYR A 60 3.98 -11.66 14.43
N LEU A 61 4.82 -11.47 13.42
CA LEU A 61 6.12 -12.13 13.31
C LEU A 61 7.28 -11.24 13.76
N GLY A 62 7.07 -9.91 13.79
CA GLY A 62 8.07 -8.96 14.27
C GLY A 62 8.84 -8.27 13.14
N GLU A 63 10.14 -8.14 13.35
CA GLU A 63 11.05 -7.35 12.52
C GLU A 63 11.48 -8.10 11.25
N GLY A 64 11.09 -7.54 10.10
CA GLY A 64 11.47 -8.05 8.80
C GLY A 64 12.78 -7.50 8.25
N LEU A 65 13.21 -6.29 8.64
CA LEU A 65 14.43 -5.63 8.20
C LEU A 65 15.31 -5.29 9.43
N PRO A 66 15.90 -6.30 10.09
CA PRO A 66 16.63 -6.09 11.34
C PRO A 66 17.87 -5.21 11.18
N GLY A 67 18.51 -5.25 10.02
CA GLY A 67 19.62 -4.37 9.67
C GLY A 67 19.14 -3.19 8.84
N LYS A 68 19.26 -1.97 9.38
CA LYS A 68 19.04 -0.77 8.57
C LYS A 68 20.09 -0.68 7.44
N PRO A 69 19.70 -0.18 6.26
CA PRO A 69 20.66 0.15 5.20
C PRO A 69 21.75 1.09 5.70
N THR A 70 23.00 0.88 5.29
CA THR A 70 24.14 1.75 5.68
C THR A 70 23.95 3.19 5.23
N TRP A 71 23.34 3.40 4.06
CA TRP A 71 23.04 4.72 3.48
C TRP A 71 21.90 5.45 4.19
N ALA A 72 21.07 4.76 4.99
CA ALA A 72 19.94 5.31 5.75
C ALA A 72 19.99 4.92 7.25
N SER A 73 21.17 4.60 7.78
CA SER A 73 21.33 4.04 9.13
C SER A 73 20.84 4.94 10.28
N LYS A 74 20.76 6.26 10.05
CA LYS A 74 20.35 7.25 11.07
C LYS A 74 18.86 7.56 11.07
N THR A 75 18.08 7.05 10.11
CA THR A 75 16.68 7.44 9.93
C THR A 75 15.73 6.62 10.79
N GLN A 76 14.58 7.22 11.14
CA GLN A 76 13.36 6.55 11.60
C GLN A 76 12.22 6.79 10.60
N LYS A 77 12.58 6.75 9.31
CA LYS A 77 11.68 6.96 8.19
C LYS A 77 11.89 5.85 7.18
N ILE A 78 11.44 4.64 7.51
CA ILE A 78 11.39 3.47 6.63
C ILE A 78 9.91 3.17 6.40
N TRP A 79 9.42 3.43 5.19
CA TRP A 79 7.99 3.60 4.93
C TRP A 79 7.49 2.80 3.74
N ALA A 80 6.18 2.48 3.80
CA ALA A 80 5.34 1.96 2.73
C ALA A 80 5.97 0.78 1.99
N PRO A 81 6.14 -0.36 2.68
CA PRO A 81 6.75 -1.53 2.08
C PRO A 81 5.81 -2.18 1.06
N HIS A 82 6.35 -2.55 -0.10
CA HIS A 82 5.72 -3.48 -1.02
C HIS A 82 6.61 -4.69 -1.23
N VAL A 83 6.08 -5.89 -1.02
CA VAL A 83 6.81 -7.15 -1.25
C VAL A 83 6.28 -7.82 -2.51
N SER A 84 7.19 -8.23 -3.39
CA SER A 84 6.90 -9.04 -4.56
C SER A 84 7.74 -10.30 -4.55
N GLU A 85 7.14 -11.45 -4.88
CA GLU A 85 7.83 -12.73 -4.99
C GLU A 85 8.19 -13.03 -6.45
N HIS A 86 9.39 -13.53 -6.67
CA HIS A 86 9.79 -14.08 -7.96
C HIS A 86 10.77 -15.25 -7.82
N HIS A 87 10.35 -16.42 -8.29
CA HIS A 87 11.14 -17.67 -8.30
C HIS A 87 11.70 -18.07 -6.92
N GLY A 88 10.88 -17.93 -5.89
CA GLY A 88 11.21 -18.25 -4.50
C GLY A 88 11.90 -17.13 -3.73
N ARG A 89 12.27 -16.03 -4.41
CA ARG A 89 12.91 -14.87 -3.80
C ARG A 89 11.92 -13.74 -3.58
N TYR A 90 12.03 -13.06 -2.45
CA TYR A 90 11.17 -11.94 -2.05
C TYR A 90 11.93 -10.62 -2.18
N TYR A 91 11.30 -9.65 -2.83
CA TYR A 91 11.81 -8.31 -3.08
C TYR A 91 10.96 -7.32 -2.31
N LEU A 92 11.53 -6.76 -1.23
CA LEU A 92 10.95 -5.66 -0.48
C LEU A 92 11.36 -4.34 -1.13
N TYR A 93 10.41 -3.68 -1.78
CA TYR A 93 10.54 -2.29 -2.18
C TYR A 93 10.05 -1.41 -1.04
N TYR A 94 10.81 -0.38 -0.69
CA TYR A 94 10.46 0.52 0.40
C TYR A 94 11.04 1.91 0.14
N SER A 95 10.63 2.89 0.94
CA SER A 95 11.24 4.21 0.92
C SER A 95 11.95 4.54 2.22
N ALA A 96 13.10 5.22 2.13
CA ALA A 96 13.77 5.72 3.31
C ALA A 96 14.53 7.04 3.11
N LYS A 97 14.68 7.79 4.20
CA LYS A 97 15.45 9.04 4.22
C LYS A 97 16.95 8.71 4.31
N PRO A 98 17.78 9.13 3.33
CA PRO A 98 19.21 8.87 3.33
C PRO A 98 19.96 9.74 4.36
N ASN A 99 21.15 9.28 4.76
CA ASN A 99 22.02 9.96 5.73
C ASN A 99 22.55 11.32 5.24
N THR A 100 22.74 11.50 3.93
CA THR A 100 23.52 12.62 3.35
C THR A 100 22.76 13.49 2.36
N LYS A 101 21.56 13.08 1.92
CA LYS A 101 20.76 13.82 0.94
C LYS A 101 19.46 14.33 1.57
N ARG A 102 18.89 15.40 1.00
CA ARG A 102 17.53 15.84 1.32
C ARG A 102 16.51 15.03 0.52
N GLY A 103 15.32 14.84 1.10
CA GLY A 103 14.25 14.05 0.51
C GLY A 103 14.32 12.56 0.86
N LEU A 104 13.60 11.74 0.11
CA LEU A 104 13.41 10.30 0.31
C LEU A 104 13.94 9.53 -0.90
N CYS A 105 14.28 8.26 -0.68
CA CYS A 105 14.75 7.37 -1.73
C CYS A 105 13.92 6.09 -1.79
N LEU A 106 13.67 5.62 -3.01
CA LEU A 106 13.21 4.25 -3.27
C LEU A 106 14.39 3.30 -3.10
N ALA A 107 14.15 2.14 -2.49
CA ALA A 107 15.16 1.14 -2.18
C ALA A 107 14.60 -0.28 -2.29
N VAL A 108 15.50 -1.27 -2.30
CA VAL A 108 15.14 -2.69 -2.36
C VAL A 108 15.94 -3.49 -1.35
N ALA A 109 15.27 -4.44 -0.69
CA ALA A 109 15.89 -5.48 0.12
C ALA A 109 15.41 -6.85 -0.32
N LEU A 110 16.21 -7.88 -0.07
CA LEU A 110 15.96 -9.25 -0.53
C LEU A 110 15.81 -10.22 0.65
N ALA A 111 14.93 -11.20 0.50
CA ALA A 111 14.80 -12.35 1.40
C ALA A 111 14.53 -13.64 0.62
N GLU A 112 14.87 -14.78 1.21
CA GLU A 112 14.56 -16.12 0.69
C GLU A 112 13.29 -16.71 1.37
N SER A 113 12.60 -15.91 2.19
CA SER A 113 11.38 -16.27 2.91
C SER A 113 10.45 -15.07 2.99
N PRO A 114 9.11 -15.25 2.92
CA PRO A 114 8.17 -14.14 3.10
C PRO A 114 8.25 -13.54 4.51
N ALA A 115 8.73 -14.29 5.51
CA ALA A 115 8.94 -13.80 6.86
C ALA A 115 10.27 -13.04 7.05
N GLY A 116 11.05 -12.87 5.98
CA GLY A 116 12.41 -12.32 6.08
C GLY A 116 13.41 -13.30 6.71
N PRO A 117 14.51 -12.80 7.29
CA PRO A 117 14.88 -11.39 7.31
C PRO A 117 15.24 -10.88 5.91
N PHE A 118 14.81 -9.65 5.61
CA PHE A 118 15.21 -8.90 4.43
C PHE A 118 16.57 -8.24 4.65
N THR A 119 17.39 -8.22 3.60
CA THR A 119 18.70 -7.56 3.58
C THR A 119 18.73 -6.54 2.45
N ASP A 120 18.97 -5.27 2.78
CA ASP A 120 19.11 -4.18 1.80
C ASP A 120 20.25 -4.45 0.81
N ILE A 121 20.08 -4.06 -0.44
CA ILE A 121 21.10 -4.27 -1.50
C ILE A 121 22.32 -3.34 -1.39
N GLY A 122 22.31 -2.38 -0.46
CA GLY A 122 23.45 -1.51 -0.13
C GLY A 122 23.37 -0.10 -0.70
N GLU A 123 22.45 0.15 -1.63
CA GLU A 123 22.23 1.47 -2.23
C GLU A 123 20.76 1.68 -2.65
N PRO A 124 20.27 2.94 -2.65
CA PRO A 124 18.93 3.25 -3.11
C PRO A 124 18.81 3.17 -4.63
N LEU A 125 17.65 2.73 -5.13
CA LEU A 125 17.31 2.77 -6.56
C LEU A 125 17.30 4.21 -7.10
N GLN A 126 16.62 5.11 -6.39
CA GLN A 126 16.42 6.48 -6.83
C GLN A 126 15.98 7.38 -5.69
N CYS A 127 16.73 8.45 -5.47
CA CYS A 127 16.35 9.52 -4.55
C CYS A 127 15.67 10.67 -5.27
N GLY A 128 14.75 11.34 -4.59
CA GLY A 128 14.09 12.55 -5.07
C GLY A 128 13.94 13.59 -3.96
N PRO A 129 13.66 14.86 -4.32
CA PRO A 129 13.43 15.90 -3.34
C PRO A 129 12.11 15.67 -2.59
N GLY A 130 12.06 16.09 -1.33
CA GLY A 130 10.86 15.98 -0.50
C GLY A 130 10.31 14.56 -0.46
N PHE A 131 9.02 14.42 -0.75
CA PHE A 131 8.28 13.14 -0.75
C PHE A 131 8.02 12.60 -2.17
N LEU A 132 8.71 13.09 -3.21
CA LEU A 132 8.46 12.64 -4.59
C LEU A 132 8.80 11.16 -4.85
N ASN A 133 9.65 10.57 -4.00
CA ASN A 133 10.20 9.22 -4.16
C ASN A 133 9.87 8.37 -2.92
N ILE A 134 8.58 8.16 -2.67
CA ILE A 134 8.04 7.24 -1.66
C ILE A 134 7.02 6.29 -2.29
N ASP A 135 6.52 5.36 -1.49
CA ASP A 135 5.43 4.44 -1.81
C ASP A 135 5.69 3.60 -3.06
N PRO A 136 6.82 2.87 -3.14
CA PRO A 136 7.09 2.02 -4.28
C PRO A 136 6.12 0.83 -4.32
N MET A 137 5.54 0.56 -5.48
CA MET A 137 4.77 -0.65 -5.76
C MET A 137 5.27 -1.30 -7.04
N ALA A 138 5.65 -2.56 -6.96
CA ALA A 138 6.16 -3.34 -8.08
C ALA A 138 5.04 -4.16 -8.72
N PHE A 139 4.97 -4.17 -10.04
CA PHE A 139 3.95 -4.89 -10.78
C PHE A 139 4.57 -5.53 -12.03
N ASP A 140 4.43 -6.84 -12.14
CA ASP A 140 4.76 -7.57 -13.35
C ASP A 140 3.55 -7.51 -14.28
N ASP A 141 3.67 -6.77 -15.38
CA ASP A 141 2.60 -6.64 -16.35
C ASP A 141 2.47 -7.93 -17.19
N PRO A 142 1.40 -8.72 -16.99
CA PRO A 142 1.25 -9.99 -17.69
C PRO A 142 1.00 -9.81 -19.19
N SER A 143 0.56 -8.64 -19.65
CA SER A 143 0.28 -8.40 -21.08
C SER A 143 1.54 -8.12 -21.89
N THR A 144 2.55 -7.49 -21.28
CA THR A 144 3.79 -7.09 -21.95
C THR A 144 5.03 -7.82 -21.46
N GLY A 145 4.95 -8.50 -20.31
CA GLY A 145 6.09 -9.11 -19.62
C GLY A 145 6.99 -8.10 -18.91
N LYS A 146 6.65 -6.81 -18.92
CA LYS A 146 7.46 -5.76 -18.30
C LYS A 146 7.34 -5.78 -16.78
N LYS A 147 8.45 -5.50 -16.13
CA LYS A 147 8.52 -5.30 -14.68
C LYS A 147 8.44 -3.80 -14.43
N LEU A 148 7.42 -3.36 -13.71
CA LEU A 148 7.15 -1.93 -13.51
C LEU A 148 7.28 -1.60 -12.03
N LEU A 149 7.88 -0.44 -11.73
CA LEU A 149 7.84 0.16 -10.41
C LEU A 149 7.02 1.45 -10.48
N TYR A 150 5.97 1.53 -9.68
CA TYR A 150 5.14 2.71 -9.46
C TYR A 150 5.60 3.40 -8.18
N TRP A 151 5.52 4.73 -8.13
CA TRP A 151 5.81 5.51 -6.93
C TRP A 151 5.30 6.94 -7.08
N GLY A 152 5.30 7.72 -6.00
CA GLY A 152 5.05 9.16 -6.05
C GLY A 152 4.25 9.66 -4.86
N SER A 153 4.52 10.90 -4.45
CA SER A 153 3.76 11.66 -3.45
C SER A 153 4.20 13.13 -3.49
N GLY A 154 3.97 13.89 -2.41
CA GLY A 154 4.57 15.20 -2.15
C GLY A 154 4.07 16.30 -3.07
N PHE A 155 2.76 16.32 -3.37
CA PHE A 155 2.15 17.22 -4.36
C PHE A 155 2.69 17.02 -5.79
N GLY A 156 3.48 15.97 -6.01
CA GLY A 156 3.92 15.51 -7.32
C GLY A 156 3.01 14.43 -7.89
N PRO A 157 3.24 14.04 -9.15
CA PRO A 157 2.46 13.01 -9.81
C PRO A 157 2.80 11.60 -9.30
N LEU A 158 1.86 10.68 -9.48
CA LEU A 158 2.16 9.25 -9.50
C LEU A 158 2.94 8.93 -10.79
N MET A 159 3.96 8.10 -10.67
CA MET A 159 4.91 7.81 -11.73
C MET A 159 5.11 6.30 -11.88
N VAL A 160 5.58 5.90 -13.05
CA VAL A 160 6.00 4.52 -13.32
C VAL A 160 7.26 4.49 -14.19
N ARG A 161 8.10 3.49 -13.95
CA ARG A 161 9.27 3.17 -14.78
C ARG A 161 9.53 1.68 -14.78
N GLU A 162 10.10 1.20 -15.89
CA GLU A 162 10.45 -0.20 -16.06
C GLU A 162 11.70 -0.59 -15.26
N LEU A 163 11.57 -1.62 -14.43
CA LEU A 163 12.66 -2.32 -13.76
C LEU A 163 13.41 -3.21 -14.77
N ALA A 164 14.70 -3.40 -14.53
CA ALA A 164 15.48 -4.41 -15.21
C ALA A 164 15.05 -5.81 -14.76
N ASP A 165 15.53 -6.84 -15.47
CA ASP A 165 15.17 -8.23 -15.18
C ASP A 165 15.67 -8.71 -13.80
N ASP A 166 16.70 -8.05 -13.26
CA ASP A 166 17.24 -8.26 -11.92
C ASP A 166 16.31 -7.77 -10.79
N ARG A 167 15.28 -6.97 -11.12
CA ARG A 167 14.30 -6.37 -10.19
C ARG A 167 14.88 -5.40 -9.15
N ILE A 168 16.19 -5.15 -9.18
CA ILE A 168 16.94 -4.31 -8.24
C ILE A 168 17.59 -3.11 -8.93
N SER A 169 17.33 -2.90 -10.21
CA SER A 169 17.72 -1.71 -10.95
C SER A 169 16.63 -1.30 -11.95
N PHE A 170 16.68 -0.06 -12.44
CA PHE A 170 15.83 0.35 -13.57
C PHE A 170 16.42 -0.13 -14.89
N ARG A 171 15.56 -0.56 -15.83
CA ARG A 171 16.01 -1.01 -17.15
C ARG A 171 16.79 0.12 -17.84
N PRO A 172 18.01 -0.13 -18.36
CA PRO A 172 18.77 0.88 -19.10
C PRO A 172 17.95 1.49 -20.24
N GLY A 173 17.96 2.82 -20.36
CA GLY A 173 17.19 3.53 -21.37
C GLY A 173 15.68 3.68 -21.10
N SER A 174 15.14 3.01 -20.07
CA SER A 174 13.74 3.24 -19.66
C SER A 174 13.54 4.66 -19.14
N LYS A 175 12.36 5.23 -19.41
CA LYS A 175 11.98 6.59 -19.00
C LYS A 175 10.86 6.55 -17.99
N THR A 176 10.93 7.44 -17.00
CA THR A 176 9.82 7.68 -16.08
C THR A 176 8.64 8.28 -16.83
N ARG A 177 7.44 7.73 -16.62
CA ARG A 177 6.17 8.27 -17.10
C ARG A 177 5.36 8.77 -15.92
N LYS A 178 4.76 9.94 -16.05
CA LYS A 178 3.74 10.44 -15.11
C LYS A 178 2.40 9.82 -15.46
N LEU A 179 1.63 9.41 -14.46
CA LEU A 179 0.36 8.71 -14.62
C LEU A 179 -0.82 9.57 -14.16
N ILE A 180 -0.78 10.02 -12.91
CA ILE A 180 -1.82 10.86 -12.29
C ILE A 180 -1.15 12.12 -11.77
N GLN A 181 -1.66 13.28 -12.14
CA GLN A 181 -1.21 14.56 -11.62
C GLN A 181 -2.20 15.01 -10.54
N PRO A 182 -1.76 15.35 -9.31
CA PRO A 182 -2.65 15.92 -8.32
C PRO A 182 -3.26 17.23 -8.82
N ALA A 183 -4.48 17.53 -8.39
CA ALA A 183 -5.20 18.76 -8.72
C ALA A 183 -4.51 20.02 -8.17
N GLY A 184 -3.63 19.86 -7.17
CA GLY A 184 -2.92 20.95 -6.50
C GLY A 184 -3.72 21.56 -5.35
N ALA A 185 -3.04 22.32 -4.48
CA ALA A 185 -3.64 22.94 -3.32
C ALA A 185 -4.55 24.11 -3.76
N GLY A 186 -5.87 23.99 -3.57
CA GLY A 186 -6.82 25.01 -4.00
C GLY A 186 -8.24 24.80 -3.50
N ASP A 187 -8.66 23.55 -3.37
CA ASP A 187 -9.95 23.20 -2.75
C ASP A 187 -9.73 22.14 -1.68
N PRO A 188 -9.76 22.49 -0.37
CA PRO A 188 -9.45 21.58 0.73
C PRO A 188 -10.35 20.33 0.78
N LYS A 189 -11.53 20.36 0.14
CA LYS A 189 -12.46 19.22 0.08
C LYS A 189 -12.00 18.13 -0.87
N ARG A 190 -11.16 18.47 -1.85
CA ARG A 190 -10.66 17.49 -2.82
C ARG A 190 -9.63 16.58 -2.19
N TYR A 191 -9.80 15.28 -2.38
CA TYR A 191 -8.81 14.31 -1.93
C TYR A 191 -7.59 14.26 -2.86
N ASP A 192 -7.72 14.61 -4.13
CA ASP A 192 -6.65 14.50 -5.12
C ASP A 192 -5.67 15.70 -5.17
N GLN A 193 -5.67 16.58 -4.17
CA GLN A 193 -4.71 17.70 -4.06
C GLN A 193 -3.28 17.22 -3.79
N LEU A 194 -3.16 16.08 -3.12
CA LEU A 194 -1.96 15.29 -2.92
C LEU A 194 -2.35 13.85 -3.23
N VAL A 195 -1.52 13.10 -3.95
CA VAL A 195 -1.78 11.70 -4.30
C VAL A 195 -0.56 10.85 -3.99
N GLU A 196 -0.77 9.63 -3.49
CA GLU A 196 0.29 8.69 -3.12
C GLU A 196 -0.20 7.23 -3.09
N GLY A 197 0.61 6.28 -2.61
CA GLY A 197 0.17 4.90 -2.35
C GLY A 197 -0.36 4.15 -3.58
N SER A 198 0.39 4.14 -4.69
CA SER A 198 -0.05 3.47 -5.92
C SER A 198 -0.19 1.95 -5.73
N TRP A 199 -1.31 1.38 -6.17
CA TRP A 199 -1.50 -0.07 -6.26
C TRP A 199 -2.17 -0.46 -7.57
N VAL A 200 -1.56 -1.39 -8.32
CA VAL A 200 -2.07 -1.79 -9.65
C VAL A 200 -2.51 -3.24 -9.67
N VAL A 201 -3.70 -3.49 -10.23
CA VAL A 201 -4.20 -4.84 -10.57
C VAL A 201 -4.76 -4.86 -12.00
N LEU A 202 -4.69 -6.02 -12.65
CA LEU A 202 -5.35 -6.28 -13.93
C LEU A 202 -6.61 -7.13 -13.70
N ARG A 203 -7.77 -6.64 -14.13
CA ARG A 203 -9.04 -7.38 -14.13
C ARG A 203 -9.80 -7.15 -15.42
N ASN A 204 -10.26 -8.22 -16.06
CA ASN A 204 -11.12 -8.15 -17.26
C ASN A 204 -10.58 -7.18 -18.35
N GLY A 205 -9.26 -7.20 -18.57
CA GLY A 205 -8.57 -6.36 -19.55
C GLY A 205 -8.43 -4.88 -19.15
N TRP A 206 -8.72 -4.51 -17.91
CA TRP A 206 -8.48 -3.18 -17.35
C TRP A 206 -7.39 -3.22 -16.29
N TYR A 207 -6.42 -2.33 -16.41
CA TYR A 207 -5.49 -2.00 -15.33
C TYR A 207 -6.17 -0.98 -14.44
N TYR A 208 -6.42 -1.34 -13.19
CA TYR A 208 -6.90 -0.42 -12.17
C TYR A 208 -5.70 0.06 -11.36
N LEU A 209 -5.50 1.38 -11.32
CA LEU A 209 -4.56 2.06 -10.44
C LEU A 209 -5.38 2.63 -9.28
N PHE A 210 -5.27 1.99 -8.12
CA PHE A 210 -5.71 2.54 -6.85
C PHE A 210 -4.62 3.46 -6.32
N TYR A 211 -5.02 4.53 -5.66
CA TYR A 211 -4.12 5.47 -5.02
C TYR A 211 -4.88 6.20 -3.93
N SER A 212 -4.16 6.75 -2.96
CA SER A 212 -4.76 7.54 -1.91
C SER A 212 -4.46 9.01 -2.09
N GLY A 213 -5.27 9.85 -1.47
CA GLY A 213 -5.08 11.29 -1.56
C GLY A 213 -5.40 12.05 -0.29
N ASN A 214 -4.80 13.24 -0.21
CA ASN A 214 -4.88 14.20 0.89
C ASN A 214 -4.13 13.71 2.15
N ASN A 215 -4.45 14.22 3.34
CA ASN A 215 -3.62 14.10 4.53
C ASN A 215 -3.90 12.80 5.31
N CYS A 216 -2.96 11.85 5.29
CA CYS A 216 -3.11 10.52 5.89
C CYS A 216 -3.14 10.49 7.43
N CYS A 217 -2.70 11.55 8.10
CA CYS A 217 -2.48 11.50 9.55
C CYS A 217 -2.45 12.87 10.24
N GLY A 218 -2.38 12.86 11.57
CA GLY A 218 -2.43 14.04 12.43
C GLY A 218 -3.85 14.40 12.87
N ASP A 219 -3.99 15.54 13.54
CA ASP A 219 -5.28 16.01 14.07
C ASP A 219 -6.26 16.39 12.94
N ASP A 220 -5.75 16.80 11.78
CA ASP A 220 -6.52 17.15 10.58
C ASP A 220 -6.46 16.05 9.50
N ALA A 221 -6.46 14.78 9.91
CA ALA A 221 -6.42 13.65 8.98
C ALA A 221 -7.68 13.65 8.07
N HIS A 222 -7.46 13.68 6.76
CA HIS A 222 -8.48 13.70 5.73
C HIS A 222 -7.94 12.94 4.53
N TYR A 223 -8.17 11.62 4.51
CA TYR A 223 -7.55 10.68 3.58
C TYR A 223 -8.57 9.69 3.05
N GLY A 224 -8.39 9.26 1.81
CA GLY A 224 -9.32 8.39 1.12
C GLY A 224 -8.65 7.69 -0.06
N VAL A 225 -9.32 6.67 -0.60
CA VAL A 225 -8.86 5.93 -1.78
C VAL A 225 -9.60 6.42 -3.01
N LEU A 226 -8.83 6.73 -4.05
CA LEU A 226 -9.27 7.00 -5.41
C LEU A 226 -8.89 5.84 -6.32
N VAL A 227 -9.48 5.81 -7.51
CA VAL A 227 -9.13 4.81 -8.52
C VAL A 227 -9.18 5.40 -9.92
N ALA A 228 -8.29 4.93 -10.76
CA ALA A 228 -8.27 5.19 -12.19
C ALA A 228 -8.11 3.87 -12.95
N ARG A 229 -8.52 3.82 -14.21
CA ARG A 229 -8.35 2.63 -15.06
C ARG A 229 -7.76 2.94 -16.43
N SER A 230 -7.08 1.97 -17.02
CA SER A 230 -6.54 2.06 -18.37
C SER A 230 -6.54 0.69 -19.05
N ARG A 231 -6.44 0.68 -20.38
CA ARG A 231 -6.13 -0.53 -21.15
C ARG A 231 -4.64 -0.85 -21.20
N SER A 232 -3.80 -0.02 -20.59
CA SER A 232 -2.34 -0.21 -20.47
C SER A 232 -1.89 0.02 -19.04
N ALA A 233 -0.98 -0.82 -18.53
CA ALA A 233 -0.39 -0.66 -17.21
C ALA A 233 0.26 0.73 -16.99
N THR A 234 0.64 1.39 -18.09
CA THR A 234 1.35 2.68 -18.07
C THR A 234 0.50 3.84 -18.59
N GLY A 235 -0.82 3.68 -18.61
CA GLY A 235 -1.77 4.71 -19.01
C GLY A 235 -1.84 4.97 -20.53
N PRO A 236 -2.58 6.03 -20.93
CA PRO A 236 -3.23 7.02 -20.08
C PRO A 236 -4.35 6.40 -19.23
N PHE A 237 -4.50 6.89 -18.00
CA PHE A 237 -5.54 6.46 -17.07
C PHE A 237 -6.71 7.43 -17.12
N GLU A 238 -7.93 6.90 -17.18
CA GLU A 238 -9.19 7.61 -16.89
C GLU A 238 -9.44 7.46 -15.38
N THR A 239 -9.60 8.56 -14.66
CA THR A 239 -9.96 8.55 -13.23
C THR A 239 -11.45 8.29 -13.05
N LEU A 240 -11.84 7.74 -11.90
CA LEU A 240 -13.26 7.57 -11.58
C LEU A 240 -13.98 8.93 -11.58
N ALA A 241 -13.34 9.99 -11.08
CA ALA A 241 -13.86 11.35 -11.07
C ALA A 241 -14.17 11.87 -12.48
N GLU A 242 -13.28 11.66 -13.46
CA GLU A 242 -13.53 12.01 -14.86
C GLU A 242 -14.67 11.19 -15.45
N ALA A 243 -14.73 9.88 -15.15
CA ALA A 243 -15.77 9.00 -15.67
C ALA A 243 -17.18 9.29 -15.10
N THR A 244 -17.26 9.88 -13.92
CA THR A 244 -18.53 10.27 -13.28
C THR A 244 -18.85 11.76 -13.37
N ASP A 245 -17.95 12.57 -13.95
CA ASP A 245 -18.01 14.04 -13.93
C ASP A 245 -18.22 14.61 -12.50
N ASP A 246 -17.54 13.99 -11.52
CA ASP A 246 -17.62 14.39 -10.11
C ASP A 246 -16.20 14.44 -9.50
N PRO A 247 -15.63 15.63 -9.28
CA PRO A 247 -14.28 15.78 -8.75
C PRO A 247 -14.12 15.33 -7.30
N TYR A 248 -15.22 15.07 -6.59
CA TYR A 248 -15.21 14.59 -5.20
C TYR A 248 -15.47 13.08 -5.13
N ARG A 249 -15.56 12.40 -6.28
CA ARG A 249 -15.87 10.97 -6.31
C ARG A 249 -14.71 10.12 -5.78
N MET A 250 -14.98 9.44 -4.67
CA MET A 250 -14.06 8.53 -4.01
C MET A 250 -14.44 7.06 -4.24
N LEU A 251 -13.45 6.18 -4.17
CA LEU A 251 -13.68 4.75 -3.98
C LEU A 251 -13.99 4.46 -2.50
N LEU A 252 -13.19 5.04 -1.59
CA LEU A 252 -13.28 4.86 -0.15
C LEU A 252 -13.05 6.19 0.57
N GLU A 253 -13.94 6.54 1.49
CA GLU A 253 -13.79 7.68 2.40
C GLU A 253 -14.14 7.29 3.85
N GLY A 254 -13.67 8.10 4.80
CA GLY A 254 -13.86 7.85 6.24
C GLY A 254 -15.32 7.96 6.70
N ASN A 255 -15.58 7.45 7.90
CA ASN A 255 -16.85 7.59 8.61
C ASN A 255 -16.61 7.85 10.10
N THR A 256 -17.66 7.88 10.92
CA THR A 256 -17.54 8.17 12.36
C THR A 256 -16.77 7.12 13.16
N TYR A 257 -16.56 5.92 12.62
CA TYR A 257 -15.83 4.83 13.27
C TYR A 257 -14.39 4.74 12.78
N TRP A 258 -14.13 5.19 11.56
CA TRP A 258 -12.84 5.02 10.88
C TRP A 258 -12.50 6.29 10.10
N LEU A 259 -11.51 7.04 10.61
CA LEU A 259 -11.04 8.26 9.97
C LEU A 259 -9.89 7.94 9.01
N ALA A 260 -9.76 8.76 7.96
CA ALA A 260 -8.63 8.74 7.03
C ALA A 260 -8.25 7.34 6.49
N PRO A 261 -9.21 6.55 5.95
CA PRO A 261 -8.89 5.24 5.39
C PRO A 261 -8.10 5.35 4.08
N GLY A 262 -7.00 4.63 3.94
CA GLY A 262 -6.23 4.63 2.68
C GLY A 262 -4.95 3.83 2.71
N HIS A 263 -4.08 4.13 1.76
CA HIS A 263 -2.85 3.43 1.43
C HIS A 263 -3.10 1.92 1.31
N ASN A 264 -3.92 1.57 0.34
CA ASN A 264 -4.45 0.22 0.22
C ASN A 264 -3.51 -0.73 -0.54
N CYS A 265 -3.72 -2.02 -0.30
CA CYS A 265 -3.40 -3.08 -1.26
C CYS A 265 -4.67 -3.84 -1.65
N ILE A 266 -4.56 -4.67 -2.69
CA ILE A 266 -5.61 -5.56 -3.17
C ILE A 266 -5.12 -6.99 -3.04
N ILE A 267 -5.91 -7.83 -2.38
CA ILE A 267 -5.65 -9.27 -2.26
C ILE A 267 -6.87 -10.06 -2.74
N THR A 268 -6.63 -11.12 -3.50
CA THR A 268 -7.69 -12.01 -4.00
C THR A 268 -7.80 -13.23 -3.10
N ASP A 269 -9.01 -13.56 -2.67
CA ASP A 269 -9.28 -14.74 -1.85
C ASP A 269 -9.38 -16.03 -2.67
N ALA A 270 -9.58 -17.17 -2.00
CA ALA A 270 -9.63 -18.48 -2.66
C ALA A 270 -10.85 -18.66 -3.58
N ALA A 271 -11.88 -17.82 -3.47
CA ALA A 271 -13.05 -17.81 -4.35
C ALA A 271 -12.87 -16.88 -5.56
N GLY A 272 -11.74 -16.18 -5.68
CA GLY A 272 -11.48 -15.20 -6.74
C GLY A 272 -12.08 -13.83 -6.46
N THR A 273 -12.49 -13.55 -5.22
CA THR A 273 -13.03 -12.25 -4.81
C THR A 273 -11.89 -11.33 -4.40
N ASP A 274 -11.90 -10.09 -4.87
CA ASP A 274 -10.93 -9.08 -4.47
C ASP A 274 -11.35 -8.40 -3.17
N TRP A 275 -10.36 -8.17 -2.31
CA TRP A 275 -10.50 -7.48 -1.05
C TRP A 275 -9.52 -6.31 -1.01
N LEU A 276 -10.01 -5.17 -0.52
CA LEU A 276 -9.22 -3.98 -0.25
C LEU A 276 -8.74 -4.06 1.20
N ALA A 277 -7.43 -4.21 1.41
CA ALA A 277 -6.81 -4.07 2.73
C ALA A 277 -6.14 -2.70 2.80
N TYR A 278 -6.35 -1.97 3.89
CA TYR A 278 -5.95 -0.58 4.00
C TYR A 278 -5.81 -0.19 5.47
N HIS A 279 -5.19 0.94 5.75
CA HIS A 279 -5.13 1.45 7.12
C HIS A 279 -6.22 2.49 7.38
N ALA A 280 -6.63 2.66 8.63
CA ALA A 280 -7.49 3.77 9.08
C ALA A 280 -7.17 4.15 10.53
N ILE A 281 -7.63 5.33 10.97
CA ILE A 281 -7.50 5.79 12.35
C ILE A 281 -8.79 5.47 13.10
N ASP A 282 -8.67 4.78 14.24
CA ASP A 282 -9.75 4.66 15.21
C ASP A 282 -9.82 5.96 16.03
N PRO A 283 -10.89 6.77 15.93
CA PRO A 283 -11.01 8.01 16.68
C PRO A 283 -11.09 7.80 18.20
N GLN A 284 -11.40 6.60 18.69
CA GLN A 284 -11.40 6.27 20.12
C GLN A 284 -10.00 5.97 20.64
N GLN A 285 -9.09 5.50 19.78
CA GLN A 285 -7.70 5.21 20.11
C GLN A 285 -6.76 5.73 19.00
N PRO A 286 -6.73 7.05 18.77
CA PRO A 286 -6.06 7.61 17.61
C PRO A 286 -4.54 7.73 17.82
N LYS A 287 -4.02 7.38 19.00
CA LYS A 287 -2.62 7.56 19.36
C LYS A 287 -1.91 6.25 19.70
N PHE A 288 -0.63 6.20 19.38
CA PHE A 288 0.28 5.13 19.74
C PHE A 288 1.58 5.71 20.31
N ASP A 289 2.42 4.84 20.87
CA ASP A 289 3.74 5.22 21.34
C ASP A 289 4.69 5.41 20.14
N ALA A 290 4.66 6.60 19.54
CA ALA A 290 5.45 6.93 18.34
C ALA A 290 6.97 6.88 18.60
N ILE A 291 7.75 6.61 17.55
CA ILE A 291 9.22 6.58 17.64
C ILE A 291 9.77 7.96 18.02
N ASP A 292 9.24 9.00 17.39
CA ASP A 292 9.55 10.39 17.63
C ASP A 292 8.35 11.28 17.23
N ALA A 293 8.49 12.59 17.44
CA ALA A 293 7.46 13.56 17.07
C ALA A 293 7.24 13.68 15.55
N ASP A 294 8.23 13.28 14.74
CA ASP A 294 8.24 13.46 13.28
C ASP A 294 7.48 12.35 12.54
N GLN A 295 7.32 11.16 13.13
CA GLN A 295 6.49 10.09 12.58
C GLN A 295 4.99 10.35 12.67
N GLY A 296 4.60 11.43 13.36
CA GLY A 296 3.22 11.68 13.74
C GLY A 296 2.78 10.77 14.88
N TYR A 297 1.62 11.10 15.44
CA TYR A 297 1.07 10.36 16.59
C TYR A 297 -0.19 9.59 16.23
N SER A 298 -0.56 9.50 14.95
CA SER A 298 -1.78 8.81 14.53
C SER A 298 -1.54 7.31 14.44
N ARG A 299 -2.18 6.58 15.35
CA ARG A 299 -2.25 5.11 15.31
C ARG A 299 -3.14 4.68 14.15
N ARG A 300 -2.58 3.95 13.19
CA ARG A 300 -3.28 3.50 11.98
C ARG A 300 -3.42 1.98 12.00
N VAL A 301 -4.63 1.48 12.19
CA VAL A 301 -4.97 0.04 12.26
C VAL A 301 -5.24 -0.53 10.87
N MET A 302 -5.10 -1.86 10.69
CA MET A 302 -5.39 -2.51 9.40
C MET A 302 -6.85 -2.96 9.32
N LEU A 303 -7.51 -2.58 8.24
CA LEU A 303 -8.88 -2.92 7.89
C LEU A 303 -8.93 -3.71 6.59
N LEU A 304 -10.06 -4.38 6.36
CA LEU A 304 -10.35 -5.16 5.16
C LEU A 304 -11.80 -4.94 4.76
N ASP A 305 -12.07 -4.77 3.47
CA ASP A 305 -13.44 -4.78 2.92
C ASP A 305 -13.48 -5.35 1.50
N GLN A 306 -14.59 -6.01 1.18
CA GLN A 306 -14.79 -6.66 -0.11
C GLN A 306 -14.99 -5.66 -1.24
N LEU A 307 -14.36 -5.93 -2.40
CA LEU A 307 -14.61 -5.25 -3.65
C LEU A 307 -15.54 -6.05 -4.57
N GLU A 308 -16.33 -5.30 -5.32
CA GLU A 308 -17.05 -5.77 -6.50
C GLU A 308 -16.74 -4.86 -7.69
N TYR A 309 -16.97 -5.35 -8.90
CA TYR A 309 -16.79 -4.57 -10.14
C TYR A 309 -18.15 -4.36 -10.81
N VAL A 310 -18.62 -3.12 -10.83
CA VAL A 310 -19.91 -2.72 -11.40
C VAL A 310 -19.65 -1.73 -12.54
N ASP A 311 -20.21 -1.98 -13.72
CA ASP A 311 -20.03 -1.15 -14.92
C ASP A 311 -18.56 -0.87 -15.27
N GLY A 312 -17.69 -1.85 -14.97
CA GLY A 312 -16.25 -1.78 -15.21
C GLY A 312 -15.48 -0.91 -14.21
N TRP A 313 -16.04 -0.55 -13.07
CA TRP A 313 -15.36 0.15 -11.97
C TRP A 313 -15.40 -0.65 -10.68
N PRO A 314 -14.31 -0.68 -9.88
CA PRO A 314 -14.36 -1.26 -8.56
C PRO A 314 -15.23 -0.41 -7.63
N ARG A 315 -15.88 -1.08 -6.69
CA ARG A 315 -16.69 -0.50 -5.64
C ARG A 315 -16.56 -1.37 -4.39
N LEU A 316 -16.53 -0.76 -3.21
CA LEU A 316 -16.71 -1.53 -1.97
C LEU A 316 -18.17 -1.96 -1.82
N VAL A 317 -18.39 -3.22 -1.48
CA VAL A 317 -19.73 -3.78 -1.19
C VAL A 317 -20.43 -3.00 -0.06
N THR A 318 -19.65 -2.39 0.83
CA THR A 318 -20.12 -1.53 1.94
C THR A 318 -20.61 -0.14 1.49
N GLY A 319 -20.48 0.21 0.21
CA GLY A 319 -20.95 1.49 -0.33
C GLY A 319 -19.96 2.64 -0.24
N GLY A 320 -18.64 2.35 -0.21
CA GLY A 320 -17.59 3.37 -0.27
C GLY A 320 -17.14 3.92 1.09
N THR A 321 -17.51 3.26 2.19
CA THR A 321 -17.01 3.56 3.53
C THR A 321 -16.55 2.29 4.25
N PRO A 322 -15.60 2.37 5.20
CA PRO A 322 -15.14 1.20 5.96
C PRO A 322 -16.27 0.50 6.73
N SER A 323 -16.29 -0.84 6.73
CA SER A 323 -17.23 -1.57 7.59
C SER A 323 -16.90 -1.44 9.07
N PHE A 324 -17.93 -1.47 9.92
CA PHE A 324 -17.82 -1.48 11.39
C PHE A 324 -18.80 -2.48 12.04
N LYS A 325 -19.53 -3.22 11.22
CA LYS A 325 -20.46 -4.30 11.61
C LYS A 325 -19.98 -5.61 11.01
N PRO A 326 -20.42 -6.77 11.54
CA PRO A 326 -20.05 -8.07 10.99
C PRO A 326 -20.25 -8.15 9.47
N GLN A 327 -19.21 -8.56 8.75
CA GLN A 327 -19.20 -8.81 7.31
C GLN A 327 -18.90 -10.30 7.05
N PRO A 328 -19.33 -10.88 5.91
CA PRO A 328 -18.84 -12.18 5.47
C PRO A 328 -17.31 -12.18 5.39
N ALA A 329 -16.65 -13.23 5.86
CA ALA A 329 -15.20 -13.36 5.81
C ALA A 329 -14.70 -13.80 4.41
N PRO A 330 -13.44 -13.49 4.07
CA PRO A 330 -12.78 -14.00 2.87
C PRO A 330 -12.83 -15.52 2.75
N ALA A 331 -12.96 -16.00 1.52
CA ALA A 331 -12.91 -17.42 1.25
C ALA A 331 -11.48 -17.95 1.39
N VAL A 332 -11.32 -19.04 2.15
CA VAL A 332 -10.01 -19.67 2.39
C VAL A 332 -9.94 -21.06 1.79
N GLN A 333 -8.74 -21.43 1.34
CA GLN A 333 -8.43 -22.78 0.89
C GLN A 333 -8.23 -23.66 2.13
N GLN A 334 -8.99 -24.75 2.23
CA GLN A 334 -8.80 -25.77 3.27
C GLN A 334 -7.70 -26.76 2.93
#